data_AF-A0A0F9C8B9-F1
#
_entry.id   AF-A0A0F9C8B9-F1
#
_cell.length_a   1.000
_cell.length_b   1.000
_cell.length_c   1.000
_cell.angle_alpha   90.00
_cell.angle_beta   90.00
_cell.angle_gamma   90.00
#
_symmetry.space_group_name_H-M   'P 1'
#
loop_
_entity.id
_entity.type
_entity.pdbx_description
1 polymer ?
#
loop_
_entity_poly.entity_id
_entity_poly.type
_entity_poly.pdbx_seq_one_letter_code
_entity_poly.pdbx_strand_id
1 'polypeptide(L)' 'MAKFALTDAVVILGGRNLSGSLNSVGLEYSADTPDSTAMGDGTRTRLPGLLDVVANHNGYW' A
#
# COMPACT_ATOMS: atom_id res chain seq x y z
N MET A 1 -8.22 3.82 -1.16
CA MET A 1 -7.09 3.33 -0.36
C MET A 1 -7.55 2.07 0.34
N ALA A 2 -6.90 0.94 0.04
CA ALA A 2 -7.20 -0.33 0.71
C ALA A 2 -6.12 -0.55 1.77
N LYS A 3 -6.54 -0.81 3.01
CA LYS A 3 -5.65 -1.13 4.13
C LYS A 3 -5.89 -2.57 4.53
N PHE A 4 -4.85 -3.39 4.44
CA PHE A 4 -4.91 -4.79 4.82
C PHE A 4 -4.21 -4.97 6.17
N ALA A 5 -4.92 -5.57 7.13
CA ALA A 5 -4.34 -6.06 8.37
C ALA A 5 -3.94 -7.52 8.16
N LEU A 6 -2.65 -7.80 8.23
CA LEU A 6 -2.10 -9.14 7.96
C LEU A 6 -1.85 -9.85 9.28
N THR A 7 -2.70 -10.83 9.61
CA THR A 7 -2.59 -11.60 10.87
C THR A 7 -1.56 -12.74 10.76
N ASP A 8 -1.43 -13.35 9.57
CA ASP A 8 -0.55 -14.52 9.32
C ASP A 8 0.46 -14.27 8.18
N ALA A 9 1.05 -13.07 8.13
CA ALA A 9 2.07 -12.76 7.13
C ALA A 9 3.48 -13.07 7.63
N VAL A 10 4.27 -13.72 6.77
CA VAL A 10 5.72 -13.89 6.97
C VAL A 10 6.44 -12.63 6.50
N VAL A 11 7.05 -11.89 7.43
CA VAL A 11 7.87 -10.70 7.11
C VAL A 11 9.33 -11.08 7.03
N ILE A 12 9.90 -11.01 5.83
CA ILE A 12 11.33 -11.25 5.59
C ILE A 12 11.97 -9.93 5.16
N LEU A 13 12.92 -9.44 5.95
CA LEU A 13 13.70 -8.25 5.63
C LEU A 13 15.19 -8.62 5.56
N GLY A 14 15.81 -8.40 4.40
CA GLY A 14 17.24 -8.64 4.21
C GLY A 14 17.68 -10.08 4.53
N GLY A 15 16.81 -11.07 4.32
CA GLY A 15 17.09 -12.49 4.60
C GLY A 15 16.81 -12.94 6.05
N ARG A 16 16.36 -12.04 6.93
CA ARG A 16 15.93 -12.39 8.30
C ARG A 16 14.41 -12.44 8.40
N ASN A 17 13.90 -13.50 9.02
CA ASN A 17 12.49 -13.60 9.35
C ASN A 17 12.20 -12.79 10.63
N LEU A 18 11.37 -11.76 10.50
CA LEU A 18 10.97 -10.85 11.59
C LEU A 18 9.54 -11.14 12.08
N SER A 19 8.87 -12.17 11.57
CA SER A 19 7.47 -12.46 11.91
C SER A 19 7.22 -12.67 13.41
N GLY A 20 8.22 -13.14 14.17
CA GLY A 20 8.12 -13.31 15.62
C GLY A 20 8.42 -12.06 16.45
N SER A 21 8.97 -11.00 15.83
CA SER A 21 9.37 -9.76 16.51
C SER A 21 8.41 -8.59 16.25
N LEU A 22 7.38 -8.82 15.43
CA LEU A 22 6.40 -7.82 15.01
C LEU A 22 5.05 -8.11 15.66
N ASN A 23 4.42 -7.08 16.22
CA ASN A 23 3.08 -7.13 16.77
C ASN A 23 2.02 -6.87 15.68
N SER A 24 2.30 -5.90 14.81
CA SER A 24 1.42 -5.61 13.67
C SER A 24 2.19 -5.20 12.43
N VAL A 25 1.63 -5.60 11.29
CA VAL A 25 2.12 -5.26 9.95
C VAL A 25 0.95 -4.71 9.15
N GLY A 26 1.10 -3.49 8.65
CA GLY A 26 0.14 -2.82 7.80
C GLY A 26 0.74 -2.55 6.43
N LEU A 27 0.06 -3.01 5.38
CA LEU A 27 0.37 -2.62 4.00
C LEU A 27 -0.67 -1.62 3.52
N GLU A 28 -0.18 -0.48 3.02
CA GLU A 28 -0.99 0.55 2.42
C GLU A 28 -0.65 0.64 0.94
N TYR A 29 -1.61 0.25 0.11
CA TYR A 29 -1.50 0.31 -1.34
C TYR A 29 -2.19 1.58 -1.83
N SER A 30 -1.42 2.44 -2.51
CA SER A 30 -1.92 3.66 -3.10
C SER A 30 -1.54 3.74 -4.58
N ALA A 31 -2.36 4.47 -5.33
CA ALA A 31 -2.15 4.70 -6.75
C ALA A 31 -2.47 6.16 -7.01
N ASP A 32 -1.53 6.87 -7.64
CA ASP A 32 -1.85 8.16 -8.22
C ASP A 32 -2.82 7.97 -9.39
N THR A 33 -3.78 8.87 -9.50
CA THR A 33 -4.76 8.84 -10.59
C THR A 33 -4.83 10.23 -11.21
N PRO A 34 -3.84 10.58 -12.06
CA PRO A 34 -3.80 11.88 -12.72
C PRO A 34 -5.07 12.09 -13.55
N ASP A 35 -5.62 13.30 -13.45
CA ASP A 35 -6.84 13.65 -14.17
C ASP A 35 -6.52 13.89 -15.65
N SER A 36 -7.35 13.32 -16.53
CA SER A 36 -7.21 13.46 -17.99
C SER A 36 -8.53 13.91 -18.62
N THR A 37 -9.43 14.49 -17.84
CA THR A 37 -10.76 14.88 -18.30
C THR A 37 -10.63 15.98 -19.37
N ALA A 38 -11.14 15.70 -20.57
CA ALA A 38 -11.15 16.66 -21.66
C ALA A 38 -12.24 17.73 -21.47
N MET A 39 -12.04 18.92 -22.04
CA MET A 39 -13.05 19.97 -22.06
C MET A 39 -14.29 19.49 -22.84
N GLY A 40 -15.45 19.51 -22.19
CA GLY A 40 -16.73 19.06 -22.76
C GLY A 40 -17.15 17.65 -22.33
N ASP A 41 -16.33 16.94 -21.56
CA ASP A 41 -16.68 15.63 -21.04
C ASP A 41 -17.58 15.75 -19.79
N GLY A 42 -18.64 14.95 -19.74
CA GLY A 42 -19.64 14.98 -18.67
C GLY A 42 -19.26 14.16 -17.44
N THR A 43 -18.22 13.34 -17.55
CA THR A 43 -17.72 12.45 -16.49
C THR A 43 -16.21 12.54 -16.36
N ARG A 44 -15.69 12.44 -15.13
CA ARG A 44 -14.22 12.49 -14.91
C ARG A 44 -13.54 11.23 -15.44
N THR A 45 -12.49 11.43 -16.22
CA THR A 45 -11.60 10.36 -16.69
C THR A 45 -10.22 10.50 -16.05
N ARG A 46 -9.59 9.37 -15.75
CA ARG A 46 -8.29 9.32 -15.06
C ARG A 46 -7.35 8.38 -15.78
N LEU A 47 -6.08 8.75 -15.83
CA LEU A 47 -5.01 7.90 -16.33
C LEU A 47 -4.44 7.02 -15.20
N PRO A 48 -3.86 5.86 -15.52
CA PRO A 48 -3.11 5.08 -14.55
C PRO A 48 -1.85 5.86 -14.14
N GLY A 49 -1.70 6.14 -12.84
CA GLY A 49 -0.54 6.81 -12.29
C GLY A 49 0.42 5.87 -11.56
N LEU A 50 1.35 6.46 -10.83
CA LEU A 50 2.36 5.72 -10.07
C LEU A 50 1.71 4.93 -8.94
N LEU A 51 2.09 3.66 -8.83
CA LEU A 51 1.69 2.77 -7.75
C LEU A 51 2.71 2.89 -6.62
N ASP A 52 2.23 3.08 -5.40
CA ASP A 52 3.04 3.19 -4.20
C ASP A 52 2.56 2.20 -3.14
N VAL A 53 3.53 1.61 -2.43
CA VAL A 53 3.29 0.60 -1.41
C VAL A 53 4.10 0.96 -0.17
N VAL A 54 3.39 1.34 0.88
CA VAL A 54 3.99 1.65 2.18
C VAL A 54 3.76 0.47 3.12
N ALA A 55 4.87 -0.06 3.65
CA ALA A 55 4.85 -1.13 4.64
C ALA A 55 5.18 -0.57 6.03
N ASN A 56 4.17 -0.55 6.89
CA ASN A 56 4.27 -0.13 8.28
C ASN A 56 4.46 -1.35 9.18
N HIS A 57 5.53 -1.37 9.97
CA HIS A 57 5.88 -2.47 10.85
C HIS A 57 5.94 -1.96 12.29
N ASN A 58 5.19 -2.58 13.19
CA ASN A 58 5.22 -2.27 14.62
C ASN A 58 5.83 -3.44 15.39
N GLY A 59 6.94 -3.20 16.10
CA GLY A 59 7.69 -4.20 16.85
C GLY A 59 7.38 -4.19 18.34
N TYR A 60 7.85 -5.21 19.05
CA TYR A 60 7.73 -5.30 20.52
C TYR A 60 8.81 -4.51 21.28
N TRP A 61 9.90 -4.10 20.62
CA TRP A 61 11.05 -3.41 21.22
C TRP A 61 11.18 -1.95 20.81
#